data_AF-K2ASD6-F1
#
_entry.id   AF-K2ASD6-F1
#
_cell.length_a   1.000
_cell.length_b   1.000
_cell.length_c   1.000
_cell.angle_alpha   90.00
_cell.angle_beta   90.00
_cell.angle_gamma   90.00
#
_symmetry.space_group_name_H-M   'P 1'
#
loop_
_entity.id
_entity.type
_entity.pdbx_description
1 polymer ?
#
loop_
_entity_poly.entity_id
_entity_poly.type
_entity_poly.pdbx_seq_one_letter_code
_entity_poly.pdbx_strand_id
1 'polypeptide(L)'
;MTIEAKRTPIEIEEALKFSIKEAENFGDQSVIVKTQNKLAHWLMTDRRYEEAIPLFRNIAQFQELHHDDRLAHSFHMLSSCLSHQDDSENLREGIEFAEKAFQLYGDSEEHTESKKSTVALQVSILYNLSQKTKNKDYAEKIKKVYKKHQSLFNGKNDKDFKGVVEELEATQLA
;
A
#
# COMPACT_ATOMS: atom_id res chain seq x y z
N MET A 1 17.09 -16.26 -34.97
CA MET A 1 16.49 -16.70 -33.71
C MET A 1 17.15 -15.89 -32.60
N THR A 2 16.57 -14.73 -32.28
CA THR A 2 17.17 -13.79 -31.32
C THR A 2 16.72 -14.24 -29.92
N ILE A 3 17.65 -14.79 -29.15
CA ILE A 3 17.42 -15.05 -27.73
C ILE A 3 17.42 -13.66 -27.08
N GLU A 4 16.25 -13.13 -26.74
CA GLU A 4 16.16 -11.97 -25.84
C GLU A 4 16.83 -12.38 -24.53
N ALA A 5 18.03 -11.86 -24.30
CA ALA A 5 18.71 -12.03 -23.03
C ALA A 5 17.82 -11.42 -21.95
N LYS A 6 17.23 -12.28 -21.10
CA LYS A 6 16.52 -11.82 -19.90
C LYS A 6 17.53 -11.05 -19.05
N ARG A 7 17.30 -9.73 -18.93
CA ARG A 7 18.09 -8.88 -18.04
C ARG A 7 17.99 -9.41 -16.62
N THR A 8 19.10 -9.40 -15.91
CA THR A 8 19.17 -9.69 -14.48
C THR A 8 18.40 -8.63 -13.69
N PRO A 9 17.96 -8.94 -12.45
CA PRO A 9 17.26 -7.97 -11.60
C PRO A 9 18.05 -6.65 -11.41
N ILE A 10 19.38 -6.73 -11.27
CA ILE A 10 20.26 -5.58 -11.12
C ILE A 10 20.25 -4.70 -12.38
N GLU A 11 20.35 -5.32 -13.57
CA GLU A 11 20.31 -4.58 -14.85
C GLU A 11 18.96 -3.88 -15.08
N ILE A 12 17.86 -4.41 -14.54
CA ILE A 12 16.54 -3.77 -14.61
C ILE A 12 16.52 -2.52 -13.71
N GLU A 13 16.98 -2.64 -12.48
CA GLU A 13 17.04 -1.52 -11.55
C GLU A 13 17.91 -0.38 -12.08
N GLU A 14 19.13 -0.70 -12.52
CA GLU A 14 20.07 0.28 -13.07
C GLU A 14 19.50 0.99 -14.31
N ALA A 15 18.86 0.23 -15.21
CA ALA A 15 18.21 0.81 -16.39
C ALA A 15 17.05 1.76 -16.01
N LEU A 16 16.26 1.43 -15.00
CA LEU A 16 15.18 2.29 -14.51
C LEU A 16 15.72 3.56 -13.86
N LYS A 17 16.74 3.46 -13.01
CA LYS A 17 17.40 4.62 -12.39
C LYS A 17 18.04 5.53 -13.44
N PHE A 18 18.72 4.95 -14.43
CA PHE A 18 19.28 5.71 -15.55
C PHE A 18 18.19 6.44 -16.33
N SER A 19 17.08 5.77 -16.66
CA SER A 19 15.96 6.38 -17.38
C SER A 19 15.29 7.51 -16.61
N ILE A 20 15.22 7.43 -15.27
CA ILE A 20 14.73 8.54 -14.43
C ILE A 20 15.65 9.75 -14.56
N LYS A 21 16.96 9.54 -14.40
CA LYS A 21 17.96 10.61 -14.48
C LYS A 21 17.97 11.31 -15.84
N GLU A 22 17.86 10.54 -16.93
CA GLU A 22 17.74 11.13 -18.27
C GLU A 22 16.46 11.96 -18.40
N ALA A 23 15.31 11.45 -17.94
CA ALA A 23 14.06 12.20 -18.00
C ALA A 23 14.08 13.48 -17.15
N GLU A 24 14.79 13.48 -16.01
CA GLU A 24 15.07 14.68 -15.20
C GLU A 24 15.85 15.73 -16.00
N ASN A 25 16.87 15.32 -16.78
CA ASN A 25 17.63 16.23 -17.64
C ASN A 25 16.75 16.90 -18.72
N PHE A 26 15.71 16.20 -19.19
CA PHE A 26 14.77 16.73 -20.19
C PHE A 26 13.53 17.40 -19.57
N GLY A 27 13.35 17.34 -18.26
CA GLY A 27 12.19 17.89 -17.55
C GLY A 27 10.86 17.17 -17.85
N ASP A 28 10.89 15.92 -18.30
CA ASP A 28 9.67 15.16 -18.62
C ASP A 28 9.11 14.46 -17.38
N GLN A 29 8.32 15.21 -16.60
CA GLN A 29 7.71 14.70 -15.37
C GLN A 29 6.80 13.48 -15.60
N SER A 30 6.16 13.36 -16.77
CA SER A 30 5.31 12.20 -17.07
C SER A 30 6.13 10.92 -17.20
N VAL A 31 7.26 10.99 -17.89
CA VAL A 31 8.18 9.86 -18.03
C VAL A 31 8.84 9.52 -16.70
N ILE A 32 9.22 10.54 -15.91
CA ILE A 32 9.77 10.33 -14.55
C ILE A 32 8.80 9.51 -13.71
N VAL A 33 7.55 9.96 -13.56
CA VAL A 33 6.55 9.30 -12.69
C VAL A 33 6.21 7.89 -13.16
N LYS A 34 6.08 7.67 -14.48
CA LYS A 34 5.86 6.32 -15.03
C LYS A 34 7.03 5.37 -14.74
N THR A 35 8.25 5.88 -14.80
CA THR A 35 9.47 5.09 -14.58
C THR A 35 9.68 4.83 -13.08
N GLN A 36 9.44 5.83 -12.24
CA GLN A 36 9.39 5.68 -10.79
C GLN A 36 8.38 4.62 -10.37
N ASN A 37 7.18 4.58 -10.98
CA ASN A 37 6.18 3.56 -10.65
C ASN A 37 6.70 2.15 -10.91
N LYS A 38 7.36 1.94 -12.06
CA LYS A 38 7.99 0.64 -12.38
C LYS A 38 9.07 0.27 -11.37
N LEU A 39 9.93 1.22 -11.03
CA LEU A 39 11.01 1.01 -10.05
C LEU A 39 10.45 0.71 -8.67
N ALA A 40 9.42 1.43 -8.22
CA ALA A 40 8.80 1.25 -6.92
C ALA A 40 8.18 -0.15 -6.78
N HIS A 41 7.43 -0.62 -7.79
CA HIS A 41 6.90 -1.99 -7.78
C HIS A 41 7.99 -3.06 -7.80
N TRP A 42 9.08 -2.83 -8.53
CA TRP A 42 10.22 -3.75 -8.53
C TRP A 42 10.89 -3.80 -7.15
N LEU A 43 11.15 -2.64 -6.53
CA LEU A 43 11.71 -2.55 -5.17
C LEU A 43 10.82 -3.23 -4.14
N MET A 44 9.50 -3.09 -4.24
CA MET A 44 8.56 -3.82 -3.38
C MET A 44 8.65 -5.33 -3.56
N THR A 45 8.80 -5.81 -4.80
CA THR A 45 8.97 -7.24 -5.09
C THR A 45 10.27 -7.76 -4.46
N ASP A 46 11.31 -6.93 -4.42
CA ASP A 46 12.59 -7.20 -3.76
C ASP A 46 12.57 -6.87 -2.25
N ARG A 47 11.41 -6.53 -1.67
CA ARG A 47 11.21 -6.15 -0.26
C ARG A 47 12.03 -4.95 0.22
N ARG A 48 12.46 -4.09 -0.70
CA ARG A 48 13.18 -2.83 -0.42
C ARG A 48 12.20 -1.69 -0.26
N TYR A 49 11.36 -1.79 0.77
CA TYR A 49 10.23 -0.88 1.00
C TYR A 49 10.70 0.55 1.30
N GLU A 50 11.82 0.71 2.02
CA GLU A 50 12.45 1.99 2.37
C GLU A 50 12.75 2.81 1.11
N GLU A 51 13.22 2.14 0.05
CA GLU A 51 13.55 2.78 -1.23
C GLU A 51 12.32 3.01 -2.11
N ALA A 52 11.28 2.18 -1.97
CA ALA A 52 10.02 2.35 -2.69
C ALA A 52 9.17 3.52 -2.16
N ILE A 53 9.20 3.79 -0.85
CA ILE A 53 8.45 4.87 -0.19
C ILE A 53 8.62 6.24 -0.86
N PRO A 54 9.85 6.79 -1.03
CA PRO A 54 10.02 8.11 -1.64
C PRO A 54 9.52 8.16 -3.09
N LEU A 55 9.57 7.05 -3.83
CA LEU A 55 9.03 6.97 -5.19
C LEU A 55 7.51 7.05 -5.17
N PHE A 56 6.82 6.25 -4.34
CA PHE A 56 5.36 6.34 -4.23
C PHE A 56 4.87 7.68 -3.71
N ARG A 57 5.63 8.36 -2.84
CA ARG A 57 5.32 9.74 -2.42
C ARG A 57 5.36 10.72 -3.60
N ASN A 58 6.41 10.66 -4.42
CA ASN A 58 6.53 11.52 -5.61
C ASN A 58 5.38 11.24 -6.61
N ILE A 59 5.12 9.96 -6.88
CA ILE A 59 4.03 9.52 -7.76
C ILE A 59 2.68 10.04 -7.25
N ALA A 60 2.38 9.87 -5.96
CA ALA A 60 1.14 10.33 -5.36
C ALA A 60 1.01 11.85 -5.41
N GLN A 61 2.07 12.60 -5.11
CA GLN A 61 2.08 14.06 -5.19
C GLN A 61 1.78 14.53 -6.62
N PHE A 62 2.40 13.91 -7.61
CA PHE A 62 2.12 14.21 -9.02
C PHE A 62 0.67 13.91 -9.39
N GLN A 63 0.18 12.72 -9.02
CA GLN A 63 -1.20 12.32 -9.31
C GLN A 63 -2.23 13.22 -8.62
N GLU A 64 -1.94 13.69 -7.40
CA GLU A 64 -2.77 14.64 -6.68
C GLU A 64 -2.83 16.01 -7.38
N LEU A 65 -1.68 16.55 -7.80
CA LEU A 65 -1.59 17.80 -8.55
C LEU A 65 -2.30 17.76 -9.91
N HIS A 66 -2.37 16.58 -10.53
CA HIS A 66 -2.96 16.37 -11.85
C HIS A 66 -4.35 15.74 -11.83
N HIS A 67 -4.95 15.56 -10.64
CA HIS A 67 -6.26 14.91 -10.47
C HIS A 67 -6.35 13.54 -11.17
N ASP A 68 -5.31 12.74 -11.03
CA ASP A 68 -5.20 11.42 -11.66
C ASP A 68 -5.93 10.36 -10.83
N ASP A 69 -6.85 9.63 -11.46
CA ASP A 69 -7.67 8.58 -10.83
C ASP A 69 -6.83 7.43 -10.21
N ARG A 70 -5.55 7.32 -10.57
CA ARG A 70 -4.63 6.33 -10.00
C ARG A 70 -4.10 6.71 -8.61
N LEU A 71 -4.42 7.91 -8.10
CA LEU A 71 -3.99 8.36 -6.78
C LEU A 71 -4.38 7.37 -5.65
N ALA A 72 -5.58 6.78 -5.74
CA ALA A 72 -6.04 5.77 -4.79
C ALA A 72 -5.07 4.57 -4.70
N HIS A 73 -4.57 4.12 -5.86
CA HIS A 73 -3.63 3.02 -5.94
C HIS A 73 -2.28 3.40 -5.33
N SER A 74 -1.74 4.59 -5.63
CA SER A 74 -0.47 5.02 -5.06
C SER A 74 -0.52 5.16 -3.54
N PHE A 75 -1.62 5.67 -2.98
CA PHE A 75 -1.81 5.68 -1.52
C PHE A 75 -1.92 4.27 -0.93
N HIS A 76 -2.60 3.34 -1.61
CA HIS A 76 -2.61 1.94 -1.19
C HIS A 76 -1.20 1.34 -1.17
N MET A 77 -0.42 1.54 -2.23
CA MET A 77 0.95 1.02 -2.33
C MET A 77 1.88 1.66 -1.29
N LEU A 78 1.76 2.97 -1.05
CA LEU A 78 2.52 3.68 -0.03
C LEU A 78 2.20 3.17 1.38
N SER A 79 0.90 2.99 1.69
CA SER A 79 0.46 2.37 2.95
C SER A 79 1.04 0.97 3.12
N SER A 80 1.06 0.17 2.06
CA SER A 80 1.64 -1.17 2.08
C SER A 80 3.15 -1.14 2.34
N CYS A 81 3.90 -0.23 1.73
CA CYS A 81 5.33 -0.10 2.03
C CYS A 81 5.56 0.30 3.49
N LEU A 82 4.82 1.30 3.97
CA LEU A 82 4.89 1.78 5.35
C LEU A 82 4.52 0.69 6.37
N SER A 83 3.58 -0.20 6.06
CA SER A 83 3.20 -1.30 6.96
C SER A 83 4.31 -2.34 7.16
N HIS A 84 5.27 -2.41 6.25
CA HIS A 84 6.44 -3.28 6.36
C HIS A 84 7.60 -2.63 7.10
N GLN A 85 7.50 -1.33 7.40
CA GLN A 85 8.48 -0.65 8.24
C GLN A 85 8.23 -1.04 9.69
N ASP A 86 9.25 -1.54 10.39
CA ASP A 86 9.16 -1.84 11.83
C ASP A 86 9.26 -0.55 12.66
N ASP A 87 8.42 0.43 12.36
CA ASP A 87 8.36 1.73 13.02
C ASP A 87 6.92 2.19 13.27
N SER A 88 6.66 2.71 14.46
CA SER A 88 5.31 3.10 14.88
C SER A 88 4.81 4.37 14.19
N GLU A 89 5.70 5.29 13.80
CA GLU A 89 5.31 6.49 13.04
C GLU A 89 4.96 6.10 11.60
N ASN A 90 5.77 5.26 10.96
CA ASN A 90 5.46 4.70 9.65
C ASN A 90 4.14 3.94 9.64
N LEU A 91 3.86 3.11 10.65
CA LEU A 91 2.57 2.43 10.76
C LEU A 91 1.40 3.40 10.92
N ARG A 92 1.55 4.46 11.71
CA ARG A 92 0.50 5.49 11.84
C ARG A 92 0.29 6.23 10.52
N GLU A 93 1.35 6.59 9.83
CA GLU A 93 1.21 7.22 8.53
C GLU A 93 0.58 6.26 7.50
N GLY A 94 0.93 4.98 7.56
CA GLY A 94 0.34 3.93 6.73
C GLY A 94 -1.17 3.84 6.88
N ILE A 95 -1.73 4.01 8.10
CA ILE A 95 -3.19 4.00 8.29
C ILE A 95 -3.86 5.16 7.57
N GLU A 96 -3.25 6.35 7.62
CA GLU A 96 -3.80 7.55 6.99
C GLU A 96 -3.86 7.39 5.47
N PHE A 97 -2.81 6.83 4.86
CA PHE A 97 -2.81 6.55 3.42
C PHE A 97 -3.81 5.45 3.02
N ALA A 98 -3.98 4.41 3.83
CA ALA A 98 -5.01 3.40 3.57
C ALA A 98 -6.42 4.00 3.66
N GLU A 99 -6.67 4.91 4.62
CA GLU A 99 -7.95 5.60 4.72
C GLU A 99 -8.21 6.51 3.51
N LYS A 100 -7.20 7.26 3.06
CA LYS A 100 -7.29 8.09 1.84
C LYS A 100 -7.54 7.24 0.59
N ALA A 101 -6.80 6.14 0.42
CA ALA A 101 -7.01 5.21 -0.69
C ALA A 101 -8.45 4.68 -0.72
N PHE A 102 -8.95 4.24 0.43
CA PHE A 102 -10.32 3.73 0.55
C PHE A 102 -11.37 4.77 0.14
N GLN A 103 -11.20 6.03 0.56
CA GLN A 103 -12.10 7.12 0.21
C GLN A 103 -12.09 7.42 -1.30
N LEU A 104 -10.90 7.42 -1.91
CA LEU A 104 -10.74 7.72 -3.34
C LEU A 104 -11.27 6.62 -4.26
N TYR A 105 -11.23 5.35 -3.85
CA TYR A 105 -11.86 4.27 -4.62
C TYR A 105 -13.38 4.47 -4.81
N GLY A 106 -14.04 5.30 -3.99
CA GLY A 106 -15.48 5.57 -4.13
C GLY A 106 -16.33 4.30 -3.96
N ASP A 107 -17.55 4.29 -4.49
CA ASP A 107 -18.53 3.19 -4.28
C ASP A 107 -18.81 2.35 -5.54
N SER A 108 -17.94 2.43 -6.55
CA SER A 108 -18.04 1.59 -7.76
C SER A 108 -17.78 0.11 -7.45
N GLU A 109 -18.56 -0.79 -8.06
CA GLU A 109 -18.34 -2.24 -7.95
C GLU A 109 -16.94 -2.65 -8.43
N GLU A 110 -16.40 -1.95 -9.44
CA GLU A 110 -15.06 -2.20 -9.99
C GLU A 110 -13.94 -2.06 -8.94
N HIS A 111 -14.17 -1.26 -7.89
CA HIS A 111 -13.20 -1.03 -6.83
C HIS A 111 -13.43 -1.87 -5.57
N THR A 112 -14.40 -2.79 -5.59
CA THR A 112 -14.74 -3.62 -4.41
C THR A 112 -13.53 -4.36 -3.85
N GLU A 113 -12.75 -5.02 -4.72
CA GLU A 113 -11.57 -5.77 -4.29
C GLU A 113 -10.46 -4.87 -3.75
N SER A 114 -10.22 -3.72 -4.39
CA SER A 114 -9.26 -2.72 -3.91
C SER A 114 -9.65 -2.16 -2.54
N LYS A 115 -10.95 -1.93 -2.31
CA LYS A 115 -11.48 -1.51 -1.01
C LYS A 115 -11.31 -2.61 0.05
N LYS A 116 -11.65 -3.86 -0.27
CA LYS A 116 -11.41 -5.01 0.64
C LYS A 116 -9.94 -5.11 1.02
N SER A 117 -9.04 -5.09 0.05
CA SER A 117 -7.60 -5.16 0.28
C SER A 117 -7.10 -3.99 1.14
N THR A 118 -7.64 -2.78 0.93
CA THR A 118 -7.26 -1.60 1.70
C THR A 118 -7.76 -1.69 3.14
N VAL A 119 -8.97 -2.21 3.38
CA VAL A 119 -9.49 -2.44 4.73
C VAL A 119 -8.70 -3.55 5.45
N ALA A 120 -8.31 -4.61 4.74
CA ALA A 120 -7.43 -5.64 5.29
C ALA A 120 -6.08 -5.07 5.73
N LEU A 121 -5.50 -4.19 4.93
CA LEU A 121 -4.27 -3.47 5.25
C LEU A 121 -4.44 -2.60 6.51
N GLN A 122 -5.56 -1.86 6.63
CA GLN A 122 -5.85 -1.07 7.83
C GLN A 122 -5.84 -1.92 9.10
N VAL A 123 -6.50 -3.08 9.07
CA VAL A 123 -6.56 -3.99 10.23
C VAL A 123 -5.18 -4.54 10.57
N SER A 124 -4.40 -4.94 9.57
CA SER A 124 -3.03 -5.41 9.76
C SER A 124 -2.14 -4.36 10.43
N ILE A 125 -2.18 -3.12 9.94
CA ILE A 125 -1.44 -1.99 10.52
C ILE A 125 -1.85 -1.73 11.97
N LEU A 126 -3.15 -1.70 12.25
CA LEU A 126 -3.66 -1.48 13.62
C LEU A 126 -3.27 -2.61 14.56
N TYR A 127 -3.26 -3.86 14.07
CA TYR A 127 -2.77 -5.00 14.83
C TYR A 127 -1.29 -4.85 15.18
N ASN A 128 -0.45 -4.54 14.19
CA ASN A 128 0.98 -4.33 14.39
C ASN A 128 1.23 -3.18 15.40
N LEU A 129 0.47 -2.08 15.30
CA LEU A 129 0.51 -1.00 16.28
C LEU A 129 0.12 -1.48 17.69
N SER A 130 -0.92 -2.31 17.81
CA SER A 130 -1.33 -2.88 19.10
C SER A 130 -0.22 -3.71 19.73
N GLN A 131 0.39 -4.62 18.95
CA GLN A 131 1.50 -5.45 19.42
C GLN A 131 2.70 -4.62 19.84
N LYS A 132 3.09 -3.64 19.01
CA LYS A 132 4.30 -2.85 19.23
C LYS A 132 4.18 -1.86 20.39
N THR A 133 3.02 -1.20 20.51
CA THR A 133 2.78 -0.20 21.56
C THR A 133 2.23 -0.81 22.85
N LYS A 134 1.76 -2.06 22.80
CA LYS A 134 0.97 -2.72 23.85
C LYS A 134 -0.29 -1.92 24.22
N ASN A 135 -0.78 -1.07 23.31
CA ASN A 135 -1.98 -0.29 23.52
C ASN A 135 -3.21 -1.10 23.06
N LYS A 136 -4.10 -1.38 24.02
CA LYS A 136 -5.35 -2.12 23.79
C LYS A 136 -6.41 -1.30 23.03
N ASP A 137 -6.30 0.03 22.97
CA ASP A 137 -7.22 0.89 22.22
C ASP A 137 -7.25 0.57 20.71
N TYR A 138 -6.16 0.01 20.18
CA TYR A 138 -6.10 -0.44 18.79
C TYR A 138 -7.07 -1.60 18.51
N ALA A 139 -7.41 -2.41 19.50
CA ALA A 139 -8.44 -3.44 19.38
C ALA A 139 -9.81 -2.85 19.05
N GLU A 140 -10.19 -1.81 19.79
CA GLU A 140 -11.46 -1.11 19.57
C GLU A 140 -11.48 -0.42 18.20
N LYS A 141 -10.33 0.09 17.74
CA LYS A 141 -10.19 0.62 16.37
C LYS A 141 -10.40 -0.48 15.32
N ILE A 142 -9.80 -1.66 15.50
CA ILE A 142 -9.98 -2.79 14.57
C ILE A 142 -11.46 -3.19 14.50
N LYS A 143 -12.11 -3.36 15.66
CA LYS A 143 -13.56 -3.67 15.73
C LYS A 143 -14.40 -2.62 15.02
N LYS A 144 -14.07 -1.33 15.20
CA LYS A 144 -14.76 -0.22 14.53
C LYS A 144 -14.57 -0.28 13.00
N VAL A 145 -13.36 -0.53 12.52
CA VAL A 145 -13.06 -0.70 11.09
C VAL A 145 -13.85 -1.88 10.52
N TYR A 146 -13.82 -3.04 11.19
CA TYR A 146 -14.58 -4.23 10.79
C TYR A 146 -16.08 -3.93 10.71
N LYS A 147 -16.68 -3.40 11.79
CA LYS A 147 -18.11 -3.09 11.82
C LYS A 147 -18.52 -2.09 10.75
N LYS A 148 -17.69 -1.08 10.49
CA LYS A 148 -17.95 -0.06 9.46
C LYS A 148 -17.94 -0.65 8.04
N HIS A 149 -17.10 -1.66 7.80
CA HIS A 149 -16.84 -2.20 6.46
C HIS A 149 -17.32 -3.64 6.26
N GLN A 150 -18.06 -4.19 7.22
CA GLN A 150 -18.55 -5.58 7.21
C GLN A 150 -19.32 -5.92 5.93
N SER A 151 -20.10 -4.97 5.39
CA SER A 151 -20.87 -5.18 4.16
C SER A 151 -20.00 -5.53 2.94
N LEU A 152 -18.73 -5.12 2.93
CA LEU A 152 -17.79 -5.46 1.88
C LEU A 152 -17.39 -6.95 1.91
N PHE A 153 -17.54 -7.63 3.04
CA PHE A 153 -16.96 -8.96 3.24
C PHE A 153 -17.97 -10.12 3.18
N ASN A 154 -19.28 -9.84 3.22
CA ASN A 154 -20.44 -10.77 3.30
C ASN A 154 -20.55 -11.95 2.27
N GLY A 155 -19.50 -12.31 1.51
CA GLY A 155 -19.45 -13.45 0.58
C GLY A 155 -18.65 -14.66 1.11
N LYS A 156 -18.68 -15.79 0.38
CA LYS A 156 -18.08 -17.09 0.79
C LYS A 156 -16.58 -17.09 1.17
N ASN A 157 -15.84 -16.01 0.93
CA ASN A 157 -14.43 -15.84 1.30
C ASN A 157 -14.23 -15.06 2.63
N ASP A 158 -15.30 -14.83 3.40
CA ASP A 158 -15.35 -14.12 4.69
C ASP A 158 -14.45 -14.69 5.81
N LYS A 159 -13.97 -15.94 5.66
CA LYS A 159 -13.31 -16.67 6.74
C LYS A 159 -12.00 -16.03 7.18
N ASP A 160 -11.30 -15.36 6.29
CA ASP A 160 -9.98 -14.80 6.60
C ASP A 160 -10.09 -13.51 7.42
N PHE A 161 -11.08 -12.64 7.12
CA PHE A 161 -11.22 -11.36 7.82
C PHE A 161 -11.96 -11.49 9.15
N LYS A 162 -13.00 -12.33 9.19
CA LYS A 162 -13.68 -12.72 10.43
C LYS A 162 -12.74 -13.48 11.36
N GLY A 163 -11.91 -14.38 10.82
CA GLY A 163 -10.90 -15.12 11.56
C GLY A 163 -9.86 -14.22 12.23
N VAL A 164 -9.37 -13.18 11.53
CA VAL A 164 -8.45 -12.19 12.12
C VAL A 164 -9.09 -11.43 13.29
N VAL A 165 -10.36 -11.05 13.18
CA VAL A 165 -11.09 -10.39 14.28
C VAL A 165 -11.31 -11.34 15.46
N GLU A 166 -11.66 -12.60 15.21
CA GLU A 166 -11.87 -13.62 16.24
C GLU A 166 -10.56 -14.02 16.95
N GLU A 167 -9.44 -14.12 16.23
CA GLU A 167 -8.11 -14.40 16.79
C GLU A 167 -7.59 -13.24 17.64
N LEU A 168 -7.87 -12.01 17.21
CA LEU A 168 -7.62 -10.79 17.98
C LEU A 168 -8.41 -10.75 19.29
N GLU A 169 -9.67 -11.17 19.27
CA GLU A 169 -10.50 -11.29 20.48
C GLU A 169 -9.97 -12.37 21.42
N ALA A 170 -9.52 -13.50 20.88
CA ALA A 170 -8.99 -14.62 21.67
C ALA A 170 -7.64 -14.30 22.33
N THR A 171 -6.75 -13.55 21.66
CA THR A 171 -5.42 -13.20 22.19
C THR A 171 -5.44 -12.05 23.20
N GLN A 172 -6.51 -11.27 23.28
CA GLN A 172 -6.64 -10.16 24.24
C GLN A 172 -7.43 -10.51 25.52
N LEU A 173 -8.07 -11.68 25.55
CA LEU A 173 -8.72 -12.28 26.72
C LEU A 173 -7.75 -13.15 27.57
N ALA A 174 -6.48 -13.28 27.15
CA ALA A 174 -5.40 -13.91 27.90
C ALA A 174 -4.50 -12.86 28.57
#